data_AF-A0A523G4N5-F1
#
_entry.id   AF-A0A523G4N5-F1
#
_cell.length_a   1.000
_cell.length_b   1.000
_cell.length_c   1.000
_cell.angle_alpha   90.00
_cell.angle_beta   90.00
_cell.angle_gamma   90.00
#
_symmetry.space_group_name_H-M   'P 1'
#
loop_
_entity.id
_entity.type
_entity.pdbx_description
1 polymer ?
#
loop_
_entity_poly.entity_id
_entity_poly.type
_entity_poly.pdbx_seq_one_letter_code
_entity_poly.pdbx_strand_id
1 'polypeptide(L)' 'MSFDHDSGCGGGPSIKEDKIKGVKEIAEFIDEPERRTGYMLEQKQIPGWKIGRIWYSSRTALRECFTAGAA' A
#
# COMPACT_ATOMS: atom_id res chain seq x y z
N MET A 1 5.32 -24.61 -41.68
CA MET A 1 5.98 -24.44 -40.37
C MET A 1 5.29 -23.26 -39.71
N SER A 2 4.30 -23.54 -38.87
CA SER A 2 3.60 -22.53 -38.06
C SER A 2 4.47 -22.24 -36.84
N PHE A 3 4.91 -21.00 -36.71
CA PHE A 3 5.51 -20.49 -35.49
C PHE A 3 4.49 -19.58 -34.84
N ASP A 4 3.54 -20.20 -34.15
CA ASP A 4 2.72 -19.53 -33.13
C ASP A 4 3.66 -19.27 -31.94
N HIS A 5 4.27 -18.08 -31.89
CA HIS A 5 5.19 -17.68 -30.83
C HIS A 5 4.61 -16.51 -30.04
N ASP A 6 4.32 -16.85 -28.79
CA ASP A 6 4.30 -16.00 -27.60
C ASP A 6 3.12 -15.04 -27.42
N SER A 7 2.05 -15.65 -26.92
CA SER A 7 1.01 -15.06 -26.08
C SER A 7 1.56 -14.03 -25.09
N GLY A 8 0.92 -12.86 -25.07
CA GLY A 8 1.37 -11.66 -24.38
C GLY A 8 1.88 -11.84 -22.95
N CYS A 9 3.00 -11.19 -22.67
CA CYS A 9 3.38 -10.82 -21.32
C CYS A 9 2.31 -9.86 -20.77
N GLY A 10 1.39 -10.41 -19.99
CA GLY A 10 0.35 -9.69 -19.26
C GLY A 10 0.98 -8.58 -18.42
N GLY A 11 0.42 -7.38 -18.53
CA GLY A 11 0.74 -6.27 -17.64
C GLY A 11 0.37 -6.66 -16.21
N GLY A 12 1.37 -7.02 -15.41
CA GLY A 12 1.23 -7.05 -13.97
C GLY A 12 0.85 -5.66 -13.46
N PRO A 13 0.03 -5.53 -12.40
CA PRO A 13 -0.38 -4.23 -11.90
C PRO A 13 0.87 -3.42 -11.57
N SER A 14 1.00 -2.27 -12.23
CA SER A 14 2.15 -1.39 -12.08
C SER A 14 2.20 -0.87 -10.64
N ILE A 15 3.06 -1.46 -9.80
CA ILE A 15 3.31 -1.12 -8.38
C ILE A 15 3.61 0.37 -8.14
N LYS A 16 3.83 1.16 -9.20
CA LYS A 16 4.20 2.57 -9.14
C LYS A 16 3.09 3.50 -8.63
N GLU A 17 1.82 3.09 -8.66
CA GLU A 17 0.68 3.94 -8.25
C GLU A 17 0.13 3.61 -6.85
N ASP A 18 0.67 2.60 -6.17
CA ASP A 18 0.14 2.09 -4.90
C ASP A 18 0.51 2.93 -3.66
N LYS A 19 1.15 4.09 -3.80
CA LYS A 19 1.59 4.90 -2.66
C LYS A 19 0.50 5.88 -2.22
N ILE A 20 0.18 5.88 -0.92
CA ILE A 20 -0.61 6.92 -0.25
C ILE A 20 0.32 7.91 0.43
N LYS A 21 -0.04 9.19 0.35
CA LYS A 21 0.70 10.28 0.96
C LYS A 21 -0.13 10.98 2.04
N GLY A 22 0.48 11.16 3.19
CA GLY A 22 -0.10 11.87 4.32
C GLY A 22 -0.86 10.95 5.26
N VAL A 23 -0.81 11.27 6.54
CA VAL A 23 -1.52 10.51 7.59
C VAL A 23 -3.02 10.50 7.33
N LYS A 24 -3.57 11.61 6.80
CA LYS A 24 -4.99 11.74 6.49
C LYS A 24 -5.47 10.70 5.47
N GLU A 25 -4.84 10.63 4.30
CA GLU A 25 -5.27 9.65 3.28
C GLU A 25 -5.05 8.20 3.77
N ILE A 26 -3.99 7.95 4.55
CA ILE A 26 -3.76 6.62 5.13
C ILE A 26 -4.87 6.27 6.13
N ALA A 27 -5.25 7.23 6.97
CA ALA A 27 -6.29 7.11 7.97
C ALA A 27 -7.66 6.82 7.32
N GLU A 28 -8.01 7.57 6.26
CA GLU A 28 -9.22 7.32 5.47
C GLU A 28 -9.20 5.95 4.79
N PHE A 29 -8.03 5.45 4.38
CA PHE A 29 -7.92 4.14 3.72
C PHE A 29 -8.13 2.96 4.67
N ILE A 30 -7.67 3.07 5.92
CA ILE A 30 -7.79 1.99 6.93
C ILE A 30 -9.00 2.19 7.86
N ASP A 31 -9.81 3.21 7.61
CA ASP A 31 -10.96 3.63 8.43
C ASP A 31 -10.59 3.87 9.92
N GLU A 32 -9.44 4.50 10.17
CA GLU A 32 -8.96 4.85 11.52
C GLU A 32 -8.76 6.36 11.68
N PRO A 33 -8.81 6.91 12.89
CA PRO A 33 -8.59 8.34 13.10
C PRO A 33 -7.12 8.71 12.91
N GLU A 34 -6.87 9.89 12.33
CA GLU A 34 -5.52 10.38 11.99
C GLU A 34 -4.51 10.30 13.14
N ARG A 35 -4.94 10.62 14.37
CA ARG A 35 -4.08 10.52 15.56
C ARG A 35 -3.60 9.10 15.81
N ARG A 36 -4.50 8.12 15.68
CA ARG A 36 -4.19 6.70 15.90
C ARG A 36 -3.35 6.16 14.75
N THR A 37 -3.68 6.54 13.51
CA THR A 37 -2.90 6.20 12.32
C THR A 37 -1.46 6.73 12.42
N GLY A 38 -1.29 7.99 12.84
CA GLY A 38 0.03 8.59 13.09
C GLY A 38 0.82 7.80 14.14
N TYR A 39 0.17 7.44 15.24
CA TYR A 39 0.79 6.61 16.28
C TYR A 39 1.14 5.20 15.77
N MET A 40 0.28 4.56 14.98
CA MET A 40 0.55 3.25 14.38
C MET A 40 1.73 3.29 13.41
N LEU A 41 1.85 4.36 12.63
CA LEU A 41 2.99 4.61 11.74
C LEU A 41 4.29 4.81 12.54
N GLU A 42 4.24 5.57 13.63
CA GLU A 42 5.39 5.76 14.53
C GLU A 42 5.80 4.46 15.22
N GLN A 43 4.84 3.68 15.68
CA GLN A 43 5.06 2.38 16.32
C GLN A 43 5.33 1.25 15.32
N LYS A 44 5.37 1.53 14.02
CA LYS A 44 5.57 0.55 12.94
C LYS A 44 4.56 -0.61 12.97
N GLN A 45 3.36 -0.38 13.49
CA GLN A 45 2.26 -1.35 13.50
C GLN A 45 1.63 -1.50 12.12
N ILE A 46 1.65 -0.44 11.31
CA ILE A 46 1.23 -0.47 9.92
C ILE A 46 2.41 -0.12 9.01
N PRO A 47 2.49 -0.71 7.80
CA PRO A 47 3.56 -0.41 6.87
C PRO A 47 3.50 1.07 6.48
N GLY A 48 4.60 1.78 6.73
CA GLY A 48 4.71 3.19 6.36
C GLY A 48 6.09 3.73 6.67
N TRP A 49 6.44 4.81 6.00
CA TRP A 49 7.72 5.47 6.16
C TRP A 49 7.53 6.98 6.07
N LYS A 50 8.39 7.71 6.77
CA LYS A 50 8.36 9.17 6.80
C LYS A 50 9.41 9.72 5.83
N ILE A 51 8.99 10.56 4.89
CA ILE A 51 9.91 11.32 4.02
C ILE A 51 9.75 12.80 4.39
N GLY A 52 10.79 13.36 5.02
CA GLY A 52 10.76 14.72 5.56
C GLY A 52 9.69 14.88 6.65
N ARG A 53 8.67 15.69 6.38
CA ARG A 53 7.54 15.94 7.30
C ARG A 53 6.29 15.13 6.95
N ILE A 54 6.32 14.36 5.88
CA ILE A 54 5.14 13.70 5.33
C ILE A 54 5.29 12.19 5.51
N TRP A 55 4.21 11.56 5.96
CA TRP A 55 4.10 10.11 6.04
C TRP A 55 3.67 9.53 4.70
N TYR A 56 4.25 8.40 4.33
CA TYR A 56 3.93 7.66 3.13
C TYR A 56 3.67 6.22 3.51
N SER A 57 2.77 5.58 2.79
CA SER A 57 2.48 4.16 2.94
C SER A 57 2.09 3.57 1.59
N SER A 58 2.07 2.25 1.47
CA SER A 58 1.59 1.56 0.28
C SER A 58 0.21 0.96 0.54
N ARG A 59 -0.77 1.24 -0.33
CA ARG A 59 -2.14 0.66 -0.28
C ARG A 59 -2.08 -0.85 -0.26
N THR A 60 -1.27 -1.45 -1.14
CA THR A 60 -1.11 -2.91 -1.19
C THR A 60 -0.60 -3.44 0.14
N ALA A 61 0.45 -2.85 0.70
CA ALA A 61 1.04 -3.32 1.96
C ALA A 61 0.07 -3.17 3.13
N LEU A 62 -0.68 -2.05 3.20
CA LEU A 62 -1.75 -1.90 4.19
C LEU A 62 -2.79 -3.00 3.99
N ARG A 63 -3.30 -3.15 2.77
CA ARG A 63 -4.31 -4.16 2.45
C ARG A 63 -3.83 -5.56 2.77
N GLU A 64 -2.60 -5.93 2.46
CA GLU A 64 -1.99 -7.21 2.83
C GLU A 64 -1.90 -7.37 4.34
N CYS A 65 -1.47 -6.33 5.06
CA CYS A 65 -1.38 -6.35 6.52
C CYS A 65 -2.74 -6.53 7.20
N PHE A 66 -3.81 -5.95 6.64
CA PHE A 66 -5.17 -6.05 7.18
C PHE A 66 -5.94 -7.28 6.66
N THR A 67 -5.73 -7.71 5.41
CA THR A 67 -6.31 -8.93 4.83
C THR A 67 -5.68 -10.18 5.42
N ALA A 68 -4.37 -10.22 5.64
CA ALA A 68 -3.69 -11.39 6.20
C ALA A 68 -4.03 -11.66 7.68
N GLY A 69 -4.72 -10.73 8.36
CA GLY A 69 -5.28 -10.92 9.71
C GLY A 69 -6.71 -11.45 9.73
N ALA A 70 -7.34 -11.71 8.58
CA ALA A 70 -8.68 -12.27 8.47
C ALA A 70 -8.63 -13.74 8.01
N ALA A 71 -8.00 -14.61 8.83
CA ALA A 71 -8.01 -16.06 8.66
C ALA A 71 -8.20 -16.74 10.03
#